data_AF-A0A920DRZ4-F1
#
_entry.id   AF-A0A920DRZ4-F1
#
_cell.length_a   1.000
_cell.length_b   1.000
_cell.length_c   1.000
_cell.angle_alpha   90.00
_cell.angle_beta   90.00
_cell.angle_gamma   90.00
#
_symmetry.space_group_name_H-M   'P 1'
#
loop_
_entity.id
_entity.type
_entity.pdbx_description
1 polymer ?
#
loop_
_entity_poly.entity_id
_entity_poly.type
_entity_poly.pdbx_seq_one_letter_code
_entity_poly.pdbx_strand_id
1 'polypeptide(L)'
;MKAYKGPNDEAFLFRPEQNAKRFNKSAIRMCMPEIPEEIFLNGLNELIKLDEKWIPNDGTSSLYIRPFMFGSSNFIKARPSNDYTFIIITCPVQTYYSGEVHVKVELDYTRASSGGTGAAKAAGNYGASFTQQKWLNRRDFNNLSGQMVTIINTLKNLAQ
;
A
#
# COMPACT_ATOMS: atom_id res chain seq x y z
N MET A 1 -1.52 6.68 1.24
CA MET A 1 -2.39 7.79 0.77
C MET A 1 -1.48 8.96 0.41
N LYS A 2 -2.03 10.13 0.07
CA LYS A 2 -1.23 11.29 -0.35
C LYS A 2 -1.81 12.58 0.22
N ALA A 3 -0.95 13.55 0.51
CA ALA A 3 -1.29 14.93 0.72
C ALA A 3 -0.87 15.79 -0.49
N TYR A 4 -1.65 16.84 -0.75
CA TYR A 4 -1.48 17.76 -1.87
C TYR A 4 -1.57 19.19 -1.35
N LYS A 5 -0.85 20.12 -2.00
CA LYS A 5 -1.03 21.55 -1.77
C LYS A 5 -2.20 22.07 -2.60
N GLY A 6 -3.05 22.85 -1.95
CA GLY A 6 -4.13 23.59 -2.57
C GLY A 6 -3.68 24.93 -3.18
N PRO A 7 -4.59 25.64 -3.86
CA PRO A 7 -4.31 26.94 -4.46
C PRO A 7 -3.89 28.02 -3.45
N ASN A 8 -4.29 27.90 -2.18
CA ASN A 8 -3.96 28.83 -1.11
C ASN A 8 -2.83 28.29 -0.21
N ASP A 9 -2.02 27.38 -0.74
CA ASP A 9 -0.94 26.68 -0.03
C ASP A 9 -1.42 25.85 1.18
N GLU A 10 -2.68 25.44 1.22
CA GLU A 10 -3.23 24.59 2.27
C GLU A 10 -3.02 23.08 1.98
N ALA A 11 -2.92 22.26 3.02
CA ALA A 11 -2.75 20.80 2.88
C ALA A 11 -4.09 20.06 2.74
N PHE A 12 -4.25 19.28 1.66
CA PHE A 12 -5.42 18.44 1.42
C PHE A 12 -5.10 16.94 1.43
N LEU A 13 -5.97 16.18 2.11
CA LEU A 13 -5.95 14.71 2.14
C LEU A 13 -7.15 14.15 1.38
N PHE A 14 -6.92 13.13 0.55
CA PHE A 14 -8.01 12.44 -0.13
C PHE A 14 -8.54 11.25 0.68
N ARG A 15 -9.73 11.42 1.27
CA ARG A 15 -10.50 10.38 2.01
C ARG A 15 -9.65 9.65 3.08
N PRO A 16 -9.03 10.36 4.04
CA PRO A 16 -8.18 9.73 5.06
C PRO A 16 -8.94 8.71 5.92
N GLU A 17 -10.22 8.93 6.20
CA GLU A 17 -11.10 8.05 6.99
C GLU A 17 -11.26 6.68 6.31
N GLN A 18 -11.34 6.66 4.97
CA GLN A 18 -11.41 5.40 4.22
C GLN A 18 -10.10 4.62 4.26
N ASN A 19 -8.97 5.32 4.37
CA ASN A 19 -7.68 4.69 4.57
C ASN A 19 -7.56 4.10 5.98
N ALA A 20 -8.03 4.79 7.02
CA ALA A 20 -8.11 4.28 8.39
C ALA A 20 -9.00 3.02 8.46
N LYS A 21 -10.21 3.07 7.89
CA LYS A 21 -11.13 1.92 7.81
C LYS A 21 -10.50 0.73 7.09
N ARG A 22 -9.81 0.95 5.96
CA ARG A 22 -9.09 -0.10 5.24
C ARG A 22 -7.90 -0.66 6.04
N PHE A 23 -7.24 0.19 6.82
CA PHE A 23 -6.14 -0.22 7.69
C PHE A 23 -6.65 -1.22 8.74
N ASN A 24 -7.73 -0.89 9.46
CA ASN A 24 -8.32 -1.79 10.47
C ASN A 24 -8.87 -3.08 9.85
N LYS A 25 -9.48 -3.03 8.66
CA LYS A 25 -9.86 -4.26 7.92
C LYS A 25 -8.65 -5.17 7.66
N SER A 26 -7.48 -4.59 7.36
CA SER A 26 -6.24 -5.36 7.20
C SER A 26 -5.72 -5.88 8.54
N ALA A 27 -5.79 -5.07 9.61
CA ALA A 27 -5.38 -5.46 10.95
C ALA A 27 -6.17 -6.69 11.45
N ILE A 28 -7.51 -6.65 11.34
CA ILE A 28 -8.40 -7.78 11.70
C ILE A 28 -7.99 -9.04 10.93
N ARG A 29 -7.78 -8.94 9.60
CA ARG A 29 -7.38 -10.08 8.78
C ARG A 29 -6.04 -10.67 9.19
N MET A 30 -5.14 -9.85 9.73
CA MET A 30 -3.81 -10.24 10.19
C MET A 30 -3.73 -10.57 11.68
N CYS A 31 -4.87 -10.66 12.39
CA CYS A 31 -4.93 -10.88 13.84
C CYS A 31 -4.14 -9.81 14.64
N MET A 32 -4.22 -8.56 14.19
CA MET A 32 -3.61 -7.40 14.83
C MET A 32 -4.70 -6.53 15.47
N PRO A 33 -4.37 -5.74 16.51
CA PRO A 33 -5.32 -4.81 17.11
C PRO A 33 -5.74 -3.74 16.11
N GLU A 34 -7.00 -3.30 16.22
CA GLU A 34 -7.49 -2.14 15.48
C GLU A 34 -6.92 -0.85 16.09
N ILE A 35 -6.66 0.15 15.24
CA ILE A 35 -6.29 1.48 15.69
C ILE A 35 -7.56 2.33 15.77
N PRO A 36 -7.88 2.93 16.93
CA PRO A 36 -9.00 3.86 17.03
C PRO A 36 -8.91 4.96 15.96
N GLU A 37 -10.02 5.22 15.28
CA GLU A 37 -10.07 6.17 14.15
C GLU A 37 -9.56 7.56 14.57
N GLU A 38 -9.89 7.99 15.79
CA GLU A 38 -9.40 9.23 16.38
C GLU A 38 -7.87 9.28 16.49
N ILE A 39 -7.23 8.23 17.02
CA ILE A 39 -5.76 8.16 17.14
C ILE A 39 -5.11 8.23 15.76
N PHE A 40 -5.67 7.51 14.79
CA PHE A 40 -5.16 7.48 13.43
C PHE A 40 -5.26 8.85 12.76
N LEU A 41 -6.45 9.47 12.78
CA LEU A 41 -6.73 10.71 12.08
C LEU A 41 -6.07 11.92 12.76
N ASN A 42 -6.12 11.99 14.09
CA ASN A 42 -5.48 13.09 14.82
C ASN A 42 -3.96 13.03 14.66
N GLY A 43 -3.34 11.85 14.84
CA GLY A 43 -1.90 11.68 14.63
C GLY A 43 -1.48 11.98 13.19
N LEU A 44 -2.30 11.59 12.20
CA LEU A 44 -2.06 11.96 10.81
C LEU A 44 -2.13 13.47 10.59
N ASN A 45 -3.16 14.14 11.10
CA ASN A 45 -3.34 15.58 10.92
C ASN A 45 -2.19 16.37 11.56
N GLU A 46 -1.76 16.01 12.77
CA GLU A 46 -0.62 16.65 13.43
C GLU A 46 0.69 16.42 12.66
N LEU A 47 0.91 15.22 12.14
CA LEU A 47 2.08 14.93 11.29
C LEU A 47 2.07 15.79 10.01
N ILE A 48 0.92 15.92 9.35
CA ILE A 48 0.81 16.72 8.12
C ILE A 48 1.00 18.21 8.37
N LYS A 49 0.53 18.74 9.52
CA LYS A 49 0.83 20.11 9.93
C LYS A 49 2.33 20.32 10.13
N LEU A 50 3.01 19.37 10.77
CA LEU A 50 4.45 19.44 11.01
C LEU A 50 5.26 19.35 9.70
N ASP A 51 4.80 18.50 8.78
CA ASP A 51 5.42 18.23 7.48
C ASP A 51 4.89 19.13 6.35
N GLU A 52 4.13 20.17 6.63
CA GLU A 52 3.42 20.96 5.61
C GLU A 52 4.36 21.49 4.52
N LYS A 53 5.57 21.91 4.90
CA LYS A 53 6.61 22.42 3.99
C LYS A 53 7.21 21.36 3.06
N TRP A 54 7.05 20.08 3.39
CA TRP A 54 7.51 18.96 2.57
C TRP A 54 6.50 18.58 1.49
N ILE A 55 5.28 19.13 1.53
CA ILE A 55 4.27 18.87 0.50
C ILE A 55 4.66 19.65 -0.76
N PRO A 56 4.97 18.97 -1.89
CA PRO A 56 5.33 19.65 -3.12
C PRO A 56 4.19 20.54 -3.64
N ASN A 57 4.55 21.70 -4.19
CA ASN A 57 3.62 22.66 -4.79
C ASN A 57 3.96 22.90 -6.28
N ASP A 58 4.13 21.82 -7.05
CA ASP A 58 4.44 21.84 -8.48
C ASP A 58 3.26 21.33 -9.34
N GLY A 59 2.09 21.13 -8.73
CA GLY A 59 0.86 20.66 -9.36
C GLY A 59 0.83 19.19 -9.79
N THR A 60 1.95 18.47 -9.75
CA THR A 60 2.07 17.09 -10.26
C THR A 60 2.57 16.10 -9.21
N SER A 61 3.34 16.59 -8.24
CA SER A 61 3.90 15.83 -7.15
C SER A 61 2.99 15.85 -5.92
N SER A 62 3.34 15.04 -4.93
CA SER A 62 2.53 14.88 -3.71
C SER A 62 3.39 14.40 -2.55
N LEU A 63 2.96 14.64 -1.32
CA LEU A 63 3.56 13.99 -0.15
C LEU A 63 2.90 12.61 0.03
N TYR A 64 3.66 11.55 -0.19
CA TYR A 64 3.17 10.19 0.04
C TYR A 64 3.14 9.88 1.54
N ILE A 65 2.03 9.32 1.99
CA ILE A 65 1.79 8.99 3.41
C ILE A 65 1.63 7.48 3.55
N ARG A 66 2.45 6.89 4.40
CA ARG A 66 2.51 5.44 4.65
C ARG A 66 2.31 5.12 6.14
N PRO A 67 1.06 4.87 6.55
CA PRO A 67 0.77 4.19 7.80
C PRO A 67 1.12 2.70 7.67
N PHE A 68 1.75 2.13 8.69
CA PHE A 68 2.02 0.70 8.80
C PHE A 68 2.04 0.26 10.27
N MET A 69 1.82 -1.03 10.49
CA MET A 69 1.90 -1.66 11.80
C MET A 69 2.57 -3.02 11.67
N PHE A 70 3.35 -3.38 12.68
CA PHE A 70 4.02 -4.67 12.76
C PHE A 70 4.04 -5.19 14.19
N GLY A 71 4.09 -6.51 14.36
CA GLY A 71 4.27 -7.15 15.66
C GLY A 71 5.69 -6.92 16.17
N SER A 72 5.82 -6.40 17.39
CA SER A 72 7.09 -5.96 17.98
C SER A 72 7.47 -6.70 19.26
N SER A 73 6.76 -7.78 19.60
CA SER A 73 7.12 -8.63 20.75
C SER A 73 8.42 -9.38 20.53
N ASN A 74 9.14 -9.62 21.62
CA ASN A 74 10.41 -10.35 21.62
C ASN A 74 10.22 -11.88 21.72
N PHE A 75 9.82 -12.54 20.63
CA PHE A 75 9.76 -14.01 20.54
C PHE A 75 9.91 -14.53 19.09
N ILE A 76 10.22 -15.83 18.95
CA ILE A 76 10.44 -16.48 17.63
C ILE A 76 9.25 -17.34 17.17
N LYS A 77 8.39 -17.78 18.10
CA LYS A 77 7.26 -18.69 17.81
C LYS A 77 6.28 -18.09 16.80
N ALA A 78 5.73 -18.91 15.90
CA ALA A 78 4.69 -18.48 14.97
C ALA A 78 3.33 -18.34 15.69
N ARG A 79 3.09 -17.16 16.27
CA ARG A 79 1.83 -16.78 16.93
C ARG A 79 1.59 -15.27 16.76
N PRO A 80 0.35 -14.77 16.95
CA PRO A 80 0.11 -13.33 17.03
C PRO A 80 1.00 -12.66 18.07
N SER A 81 1.45 -11.45 17.75
CA SER A 81 2.25 -10.62 18.67
C SER A 81 1.39 -10.19 19.87
N ASN A 82 2.04 -9.98 21.02
CA ASN A 82 1.40 -9.35 22.17
C ASN A 82 1.50 -7.81 22.05
N ASP A 83 2.57 -7.34 21.42
CA ASP A 83 2.90 -5.93 21.26
C ASP A 83 2.91 -5.59 19.77
N TYR A 84 2.39 -4.41 19.43
CA TYR A 84 2.36 -3.90 18.07
C TYR A 84 2.84 -2.46 18.06
N THR A 85 3.58 -2.12 17.01
CA THR A 85 4.06 -0.75 16.78
C THR A 85 3.37 -0.20 15.54
N PHE A 86 2.62 0.89 15.71
CA PHE A 86 1.99 1.65 14.63
C PHE A 86 2.80 2.93 14.35
N ILE A 87 3.09 3.17 13.06
CA ILE A 87 3.89 4.32 12.62
C ILE A 87 3.28 4.89 11.34
N ILE A 88 3.34 6.22 11.19
CA ILE A 88 3.08 6.91 9.94
C ILE A 88 4.38 7.59 9.49
N ILE A 89 4.80 7.32 8.26
CA ILE A 89 5.92 8.03 7.62
C ILE A 89 5.44 8.76 6.37
N THR A 90 6.16 9.82 6.02
CA THR A 90 5.91 10.69 4.87
C THR A 90 7.12 10.68 3.93
N CYS A 91 6.90 10.89 2.64
CA CYS A 91 7.97 11.02 1.64
C CYS A 91 7.46 11.79 0.42
N PRO A 92 8.13 12.88 -0.03
CA PRO A 92 7.78 13.56 -1.27
C PRO A 92 7.94 12.61 -2.47
N VAL A 93 6.94 12.55 -3.35
CA VAL A 93 6.96 11.70 -4.55
C VAL A 93 6.45 12.44 -5.77
N GLN A 94 7.08 12.18 -6.91
CA GLN A 94 6.63 12.59 -8.23
C GLN A 94 5.63 11.58 -8.83
N THR A 95 5.09 11.90 -9.99
CA THR A 95 4.24 11.00 -10.77
C THR A 95 5.01 9.75 -11.20
N TYR A 96 4.43 8.57 -10.95
CA TYR A 96 5.09 7.28 -11.17
C TYR A 96 5.21 6.86 -12.64
N TYR A 97 4.30 7.33 -13.50
CA TYR A 97 4.22 6.91 -14.89
C TYR A 97 3.98 8.12 -15.78
N SER A 98 4.84 8.32 -16.78
CA SER A 98 4.76 9.41 -17.75
C SER A 98 4.58 8.89 -19.18
N GLY A 99 4.19 7.62 -19.37
CA GLY A 99 4.09 6.98 -20.68
C GLY A 99 3.32 5.67 -20.65
N GLU A 100 3.46 4.90 -21.74
CA GLU A 100 2.75 3.62 -21.92
C GLU A 100 3.18 2.57 -20.89
N VAL A 101 2.19 1.82 -20.39
CA VAL A 101 2.39 0.73 -19.45
C VAL A 101 2.15 -0.58 -20.19
N HIS A 102 3.21 -1.37 -20.36
CA HIS A 102 3.08 -2.74 -20.83
C HIS A 102 2.52 -3.62 -19.71
N VAL A 103 1.74 -4.64 -20.06
CA VAL A 103 1.15 -5.61 -19.12
C VAL A 103 1.43 -7.01 -19.62
N LYS A 104 1.77 -7.93 -18.71
CA LYS A 104 1.91 -9.36 -19.02
C LYS A 104 0.86 -10.15 -18.25
N VAL A 105 0.18 -11.05 -18.96
CA VAL A 105 -0.63 -12.10 -18.35
C VAL A 105 0.29 -13.22 -17.86
N GLU A 106 0.18 -13.55 -16.57
CA GLU A 106 0.98 -14.59 -15.90
C GLU A 106 0.07 -15.72 -15.45
N LEU A 107 0.49 -16.96 -15.70
CA LEU A 107 -0.28 -18.17 -15.39
C LEU A 107 0.38 -19.05 -14.33
N ASP A 108 1.70 -18.92 -14.14
CA ASP A 108 2.46 -19.78 -13.22
C ASP A 108 2.47 -19.25 -11.79
N TYR A 109 2.17 -17.97 -11.60
CA TYR A 109 2.16 -17.35 -10.29
C TYR A 109 0.83 -16.68 -9.95
N THR A 110 0.44 -16.82 -8.68
CA THR A 110 -0.73 -16.15 -8.12
C THR A 110 -0.33 -15.06 -7.13
N ARG A 111 -0.96 -13.90 -7.23
CA ARG A 111 -0.81 -12.77 -6.28
C ARG A 111 -1.78 -12.87 -5.09
N ALA A 112 -2.86 -13.65 -5.21
CA ALA A 112 -3.98 -13.73 -4.27
C ALA A 112 -4.89 -14.92 -4.66
N SER A 113 -5.41 -15.60 -3.64
CA SER A 113 -6.36 -16.71 -3.80
C SER A 113 -7.57 -16.50 -2.88
N SER A 114 -8.68 -17.16 -3.19
CA SER A 114 -9.84 -17.22 -2.28
C SER A 114 -9.42 -17.78 -0.92
N GLY A 115 -9.91 -17.18 0.15
CA GLY A 115 -9.49 -17.52 1.52
C GLY A 115 -8.07 -17.08 1.90
N GLY A 116 -7.31 -16.46 1.00
CA GLY A 116 -5.97 -15.94 1.26
C GLY A 116 -5.96 -14.53 1.90
N THR A 117 -4.80 -13.90 1.97
CA THR A 117 -4.60 -12.56 2.55
C THR A 117 -4.69 -11.42 1.53
N GLY A 118 -5.01 -11.72 0.26
CA GLY A 118 -4.92 -10.76 -0.85
C GLY A 118 -5.76 -9.48 -0.71
N ALA A 119 -6.87 -9.54 0.03
CA ALA A 119 -7.70 -8.38 0.33
C ALA A 119 -7.10 -7.44 1.39
N ALA A 120 -6.20 -7.95 2.25
CA ALA A 120 -5.48 -7.15 3.24
C ALA A 120 -4.25 -6.49 2.60
N LYS A 121 -3.88 -5.31 3.11
CA LYS A 121 -2.65 -4.63 2.68
C LYS A 121 -1.41 -5.17 3.42
N ALA A 122 -1.24 -6.49 3.43
CA ALA A 122 -0.15 -7.17 4.13
C ALA A 122 1.15 -7.19 3.33
N ALA A 123 2.30 -7.04 3.99
CA ALA A 123 3.62 -7.02 3.35
C ALA A 123 3.92 -8.31 2.56
N GLY A 124 3.49 -9.47 3.08
CA GLY A 124 3.69 -10.77 2.42
C GLY A 124 3.08 -10.85 1.02
N ASN A 125 1.96 -10.16 0.77
CA ASN A 125 1.31 -10.12 -0.55
C ASN A 125 2.20 -9.43 -1.60
N TYR A 126 3.05 -8.48 -1.19
CA TYR A 126 4.00 -7.80 -2.07
C TYR A 126 5.29 -8.63 -2.23
N GLY A 127 5.79 -9.20 -1.14
CA GLY A 127 6.96 -10.08 -1.16
C GLY A 127 6.82 -11.21 -2.17
N ALA A 128 5.64 -11.83 -2.23
CA ALA A 128 5.32 -12.90 -3.18
C ALA A 128 5.38 -12.47 -4.67
N SER A 129 5.23 -11.17 -4.98
CA SER A 129 5.24 -10.67 -6.36
C SER A 129 6.63 -10.29 -6.90
N PHE A 130 7.63 -10.08 -6.04
CA PHE A 130 8.91 -9.52 -6.48
C PHE A 130 9.73 -10.45 -7.37
N THR A 131 9.64 -11.76 -7.16
CA THR A 131 10.30 -12.74 -8.03
C THR A 131 9.81 -12.58 -9.46
N GLN A 132 8.49 -12.58 -9.68
CA GLN A 132 7.89 -12.37 -11.01
C GLN A 132 8.37 -11.05 -11.62
N GLN A 133 8.28 -9.95 -10.87
CA GLN A 133 8.71 -8.65 -11.34
C GLN A 133 10.17 -8.65 -11.81
N LYS A 134 11.06 -9.32 -11.07
CA LYS A 134 12.48 -9.46 -11.45
C LYS A 134 12.66 -10.25 -12.74
N TRP A 135 11.90 -11.33 -12.95
CA TRP A 135 11.94 -12.11 -14.20
C TRP A 135 11.48 -11.29 -15.41
N LEU A 136 10.46 -10.47 -15.23
CA LEU A 136 9.89 -9.67 -16.31
C LEU A 136 10.84 -8.55 -16.77
N ASN A 137 11.47 -7.86 -15.82
CA ASN A 137 12.45 -6.83 -16.12
C ASN A 137 13.69 -7.36 -16.88
N ARG A 138 13.98 -8.67 -16.80
CA ARG A 138 15.08 -9.31 -17.55
C ARG A 138 14.73 -9.64 -19.01
N ARG A 139 13.46 -9.60 -19.40
CA ARG A 139 12.99 -9.90 -20.76
C ARG A 139 12.55 -8.64 -21.51
N ASP A 140 13.25 -7.53 -21.28
CA ASP A 140 13.03 -6.22 -21.92
C ASP A 140 11.65 -5.57 -21.71
N PHE A 141 10.89 -6.04 -20.72
CA PHE A 141 9.70 -5.32 -20.27
C PHE A 141 10.07 -4.21 -19.28
N ASN A 142 10.80 -3.21 -19.76
CA ASN A 142 11.02 -1.99 -19.01
C ASN A 142 9.66 -1.29 -18.84
N ASN A 143 9.28 -0.95 -17.60
CA ASN A 143 8.02 -0.30 -17.19
C ASN A 143 6.81 -1.19 -16.84
N LEU A 144 6.99 -2.49 -16.60
CA LEU A 144 5.92 -3.27 -15.95
C LEU A 144 5.71 -2.83 -14.50
N SER A 145 4.51 -2.36 -14.17
CA SER A 145 4.14 -2.18 -12.77
C SER A 145 4.08 -3.55 -12.08
N GLY A 146 4.83 -3.74 -10.99
CA GLY A 146 4.73 -4.94 -10.13
C GLY A 146 3.33 -5.12 -9.50
N GLN A 147 2.39 -4.20 -9.77
CA GLN A 147 1.00 -4.29 -9.40
C GLN A 147 0.10 -4.91 -10.48
N MET A 148 0.52 -4.89 -11.76
CA MET A 148 -0.24 -5.42 -12.91
C MET A 148 0.28 -6.78 -13.38
N VAL A 149 0.46 -7.71 -12.45
CA VAL A 149 0.37 -9.13 -12.76
C VAL A 149 -1.06 -9.54 -12.43
N THR A 150 -1.94 -9.46 -13.42
CA THR A 150 -3.34 -9.88 -13.28
C THR A 150 -3.38 -11.39 -13.13
N ILE A 151 -3.86 -11.85 -11.97
CA ILE A 151 -4.11 -13.26 -11.71
C ILE A 151 -5.36 -13.65 -12.48
N ILE A 152 -5.20 -14.58 -13.42
CA ILE A 152 -6.31 -15.28 -14.01
C ILE A 152 -6.60 -16.52 -13.16
N ASN A 153 -7.55 -16.41 -12.24
CA ASN A 153 -8.36 -17.58 -11.84
C ASN A 153 -9.81 -17.45 -12.32
N THR A 154 -10.24 -16.26 -12.76
CA THR A 154 -11.61 -16.03 -13.24
C THR A 154 -11.82 -16.42 -14.71
N LEU A 155 -10.78 -16.34 -15.58
CA LEU A 155 -10.97 -16.66 -17.01
C LEU A 155 -10.86 -18.15 -17.35
N LYS A 156 -10.33 -19.01 -16.46
CA LYS A 156 -10.36 -20.47 -16.70
C LYS A 156 -11.79 -21.03 -16.74
N ASN A 157 -12.73 -20.41 -16.01
CA ASN A 157 -14.14 -20.80 -16.02
C ASN A 157 -14.97 -20.12 -17.12
N LEU A 158 -14.37 -19.20 -17.90
CA LEU A 158 -15.02 -18.58 -19.05
C LEU A 158 -14.53 -19.17 -20.39
N ALA A 159 -13.57 -20.10 -20.33
CA ALA A 159 -13.00 -20.80 -21.47
C ALA A 159 -13.28 -22.32 -21.45
N GLN A 160 -14.21 -22.75 -20.60
CA GLN A 160 -14.85 -24.08 -20.60
C GLN A 160 -16.35 -23.88 -20.82
#